data_AF-A0A960M819-F1
#
_entry.id   AF-A0A960M819-F1
#
_cell.length_a   1.000
_cell.length_b   1.000
_cell.length_c   1.000
_cell.angle_alpha   90.00
_cell.angle_beta   90.00
_cell.angle_gamma   90.00
#
_symmetry.space_group_name_H-M   'P 1'
#
loop_
_entity.id
_entity.type
_entity.pdbx_description
1 polymer ?
#
loop_
_entity_poly.entity_id
_entity_poly.type
_entity_poly.pdbx_seq_one_letter_code
_entity_poly.pdbx_strand_id
1 'polypeptide(L)'
;MTDIKRTAYPRLKDWLSSKELKNLYTLTKEDHEFISCNAKGDQQRFNIAVLLKSRQALGYFISISEVPDQIMKHLEAQLNIWPSTVLEKSLIERTRLRYVSAIREHLSLKPYDSKHIESVIEKASYTMSDPADLINVALQEMIKGKMDFPAFSTLDRLVGHLRSRVHEKIYSKITQHLTIEGRAALEEILKVKNDDSLSDFTRLKQSPHTPTLKNMKKWINRMNQLNEIIDPKPLLKEIAHTKVRQFSSEARAYSLNDIRSIKEPKRHAILLCLLDQTQSITLDQLIEMFLRRMNRTHRRAKEELKLIQEQHQKIEESLINTFGMVLEKAGDEKSDRDFGAQVRHIIEDQGGLDTLQNLHNKVSAYHQDNYLPLLWNIHVRSRSTLYQILELLPIASATQDNKLIEVINFLKKNRHSKRKHFPSKKVDISLFSQRWLDLIQGREKGRKTLDRRSLEVCAFTHLAIALGNGDVYVVGSQQYADYRDQLLNWEECKPKIKGYCEALGLPENGEKLVTALKSLLYEKSRAVDNSFPENSQLTIDSSGKAHLKKQKALPFPEGFKELEELIQSKMKEHHLLDVLKDINHWTNFTRHFSPPSG
;
A
#
# COMPACT_ATOMS: atom_id res chain seq x y z
N MET A 1 12.56 15.11 22.57
CA MET A 1 11.53 16.17 22.54
C MET A 1 10.93 16.20 21.17
N THR A 2 9.60 16.33 21.09
CA THR A 2 8.92 16.43 19.79
C THR A 2 9.15 17.83 19.23
N ASP A 3 9.53 17.92 17.94
CA ASP A 3 9.59 19.22 17.27
C ASP A 3 8.16 19.76 17.11
N ILE A 4 7.92 20.95 17.64
CA ILE A 4 6.62 21.65 17.53
C ILE A 4 6.18 21.79 16.06
N LYS A 5 7.12 21.91 15.11
CA LYS A 5 6.83 21.99 13.66
C LYS A 5 6.20 20.71 13.10
N ARG A 6 6.33 19.58 13.79
CA ARG A 6 5.70 18.30 13.41
C ARG A 6 4.26 18.18 13.90
N THR A 7 3.77 19.14 14.67
CA THR A 7 2.43 19.10 15.26
C THR A 7 1.52 20.17 14.66
N ALA A 8 0.22 19.98 14.80
CA ALA A 8 -0.80 20.98 14.53
C ALA A 8 -0.91 22.02 15.65
N TYR A 9 0.05 22.09 16.57
CA TYR A 9 0.06 23.09 17.63
C TYR A 9 0.16 24.49 16.98
N PRO A 10 -0.82 25.36 17.23
CA PRO A 10 -0.88 26.65 16.55
C PRO A 10 0.24 27.56 17.02
N ARG A 11 0.72 28.40 16.09
CA ARG A 11 1.85 29.29 16.28
C ARG A 11 1.57 30.61 15.58
N LEU A 12 2.13 31.69 16.12
CA LEU A 12 2.21 32.95 15.41
C LEU A 12 3.19 32.80 14.24
N LYS A 13 2.80 33.31 13.08
CA LYS A 13 3.68 33.45 11.93
C LYS A 13 4.39 34.80 12.03
N ASP A 14 5.67 34.83 11.66
CA ASP A 14 6.45 36.09 11.62
C ASP A 14 5.90 37.07 10.58
N TRP A 15 5.22 36.55 9.54
CA TRP A 15 4.57 37.32 8.50
C TRP A 15 3.22 36.73 8.12
N LEU A 16 2.19 37.57 8.01
CA LEU A 16 0.83 37.19 7.60
C LEU A 16 0.44 37.88 6.30
N SER A 17 -0.19 37.13 5.39
CA SER A 17 -0.79 37.72 4.19
C SER A 17 -2.02 38.57 4.54
N SER A 18 -2.37 39.53 3.68
CA SER A 18 -3.57 40.37 3.88
C SER A 18 -4.87 39.55 3.97
N LYS A 19 -4.91 38.39 3.30
CA LYS A 19 -6.05 37.46 3.35
C LYS A 19 -6.13 36.75 4.71
N GLU A 20 -5.00 36.29 5.25
CA GLU A 20 -4.94 35.66 6.58
C GLU A 20 -5.28 36.65 7.70
N LEU A 21 -4.76 37.88 7.62
CA LEU A 21 -5.12 38.97 8.55
C LEU A 21 -6.63 39.21 8.55
N LYS A 22 -7.24 39.32 7.36
CA LYS A 22 -8.69 39.51 7.24
C LYS A 22 -9.49 38.32 7.78
N ASN A 23 -9.07 37.10 7.51
CA ASN A 23 -9.86 35.92 7.91
C ASN A 23 -9.76 35.61 9.42
N LEU A 24 -8.59 35.84 10.04
CA LEU A 24 -8.33 35.40 11.41
C LEU A 24 -8.43 36.54 12.44
N TYR A 25 -8.11 37.78 12.04
CA TYR A 25 -7.93 38.90 12.96
C TYR A 25 -8.91 40.05 12.74
N THR A 26 -9.94 39.87 11.91
CA THR A 26 -11.03 40.85 11.79
C THR A 26 -12.06 40.64 12.90
N LEU A 27 -12.43 41.74 13.57
CA LEU A 27 -13.45 41.83 14.60
C LEU A 27 -14.83 41.72 13.96
N THR A 28 -15.64 40.82 14.48
CA THR A 28 -17.06 40.71 14.14
C THR A 28 -17.86 41.76 14.92
N LYS A 29 -19.15 41.90 14.60
CA LYS A 29 -20.07 42.75 15.37
C LYS A 29 -20.14 42.32 16.84
N GLU A 30 -20.23 41.01 17.08
CA GLU A 30 -20.24 40.41 18.41
C GLU A 30 -18.94 40.71 19.19
N ASP A 31 -17.78 40.67 18.52
CA ASP A 31 -16.51 41.01 19.14
C ASP A 31 -16.48 42.50 19.58
N HIS A 32 -16.98 43.41 18.74
CA HIS A 32 -17.04 44.85 19.07
C HIS A 32 -17.94 45.12 20.28
N GLU A 33 -19.11 44.48 20.34
CA GLU A 33 -20.02 44.57 21.48
C GLU A 33 -19.33 44.06 22.76
N PHE A 34 -18.73 42.87 22.70
CA PHE A 34 -18.00 42.30 23.83
C PHE A 34 -16.87 43.21 24.35
N ILE A 35 -16.06 43.77 23.44
CA ILE A 35 -14.95 44.67 23.79
C ILE A 35 -15.49 45.92 24.49
N SER A 36 -16.55 46.53 23.97
CA SER A 36 -17.14 47.76 24.53
C SER A 36 -17.73 47.56 25.93
N CYS A 37 -18.31 46.39 26.20
CA CYS A 37 -18.86 46.05 27.51
C CYS A 37 -17.77 45.83 28.58
N ASN A 38 -16.58 45.39 28.18
CA ASN A 38 -15.50 44.98 29.10
C ASN A 38 -14.34 45.99 29.20
N ALA A 39 -14.29 47.00 28.34
CA ALA A 39 -13.23 48.01 28.29
C ALA A 39 -13.75 49.36 27.80
N LYS A 40 -13.37 50.47 28.47
CA LYS A 40 -13.83 51.83 28.13
C LYS A 40 -12.77 52.69 27.43
N GLY A 41 -11.48 52.57 27.81
CA GLY A 41 -10.40 53.35 27.21
C GLY A 41 -9.78 52.69 25.98
N ASP A 42 -9.16 53.48 25.09
CA ASP A 42 -8.50 52.99 23.85
C ASP A 42 -7.49 51.87 24.14
N GLN A 43 -6.60 52.08 25.10
CA GLN A 43 -5.63 51.07 25.56
C GLN A 43 -6.31 49.77 26.01
N GLN A 44 -7.39 49.89 26.78
CA GLN A 44 -8.08 48.75 27.35
C GLN A 44 -8.81 47.95 26.26
N ARG A 45 -9.46 48.66 25.33
CA ARG A 45 -10.17 48.09 24.18
C ARG A 45 -9.18 47.38 23.25
N PHE A 46 -8.03 47.99 23.00
CA PHE A 46 -6.95 47.39 22.25
C PHE A 46 -6.43 46.11 22.92
N ASN A 47 -6.07 46.17 24.20
CA ASN A 47 -5.50 45.03 24.92
C ASN A 47 -6.45 43.82 24.96
N ILE A 48 -7.75 44.03 25.22
CA ILE A 48 -8.73 42.94 25.23
C ILE A 48 -9.00 42.40 23.82
N ALA A 49 -9.00 43.25 22.78
CA ALA A 49 -9.15 42.82 21.39
C ALA A 49 -7.97 41.95 20.92
N VAL A 50 -6.74 42.35 21.26
CA VAL A 50 -5.53 41.58 20.96
C VAL A 50 -5.59 40.22 21.65
N LEU A 51 -5.96 40.17 22.94
CA LEU A 51 -6.10 38.90 23.67
C LEU A 51 -7.20 38.02 23.09
N LEU A 52 -8.35 38.59 22.73
CA LEU A 52 -9.48 37.87 22.16
C LEU A 52 -9.09 37.22 20.82
N LYS A 53 -8.56 38.00 19.88
CA LYS A 53 -8.23 37.52 18.53
C LYS A 53 -7.04 36.58 18.54
N SER A 54 -6.04 36.85 19.37
CA SER A 54 -4.91 35.92 19.56
C SER A 54 -5.40 34.59 20.13
N ARG A 55 -6.33 34.60 21.10
CA ARG A 55 -6.91 33.38 21.67
C ARG A 55 -7.77 32.61 20.67
N GLN A 56 -8.55 33.29 19.83
CA GLN A 56 -9.33 32.65 18.75
C GLN A 56 -8.41 31.97 17.72
N ALA A 57 -7.29 32.61 17.37
CA ALA A 57 -6.34 32.06 16.40
C ALA A 57 -5.45 30.94 16.97
N LEU A 58 -5.04 31.03 18.24
CA LEU A 58 -4.02 30.16 18.84
C LEU A 58 -4.57 29.11 19.81
N GLY A 59 -5.79 29.21 20.31
CA GLY A 59 -6.26 28.22 21.30
C GLY A 59 -5.72 28.44 22.73
N TYR A 60 -4.78 29.37 22.95
CA TYR A 60 -4.24 29.75 24.25
C TYR A 60 -3.98 31.26 24.35
N PHE A 61 -3.73 31.75 25.57
CA PHE A 61 -3.48 33.18 25.83
C PHE A 61 -1.98 33.48 25.84
N ILE A 62 -1.53 34.34 24.94
CA ILE A 62 -0.15 34.84 24.83
C ILE A 62 0.04 36.19 25.50
N SER A 63 1.30 36.60 25.69
CA SER A 63 1.59 37.98 26.06
C SER A 63 1.33 38.91 24.87
N ILE A 64 0.80 40.11 25.13
CA ILE A 64 0.58 41.13 24.08
C ILE A 64 1.90 41.49 23.40
N SER A 65 3.00 41.50 24.14
CA SER A 65 4.34 41.78 23.62
C SER A 65 4.83 40.78 22.57
N GLU A 66 4.26 39.57 22.54
CA GLU A 66 4.63 38.51 21.59
C GLU A 66 3.83 38.58 20.28
N VAL A 67 2.79 39.42 20.22
CA VAL A 67 1.93 39.56 19.03
C VAL A 67 2.65 40.40 17.97
N PRO A 68 2.74 39.93 16.71
CA PRO A 68 3.32 40.69 15.62
C PRO A 68 2.66 42.06 15.40
N ASP A 69 3.47 43.07 15.07
CA ASP A 69 3.01 44.45 14.81
C ASP A 69 1.95 44.52 13.71
N GLN A 70 1.97 43.60 12.74
CA GLN A 70 0.95 43.53 11.68
C GLN A 70 -0.46 43.28 12.22
N ILE A 71 -0.59 42.38 13.19
CA ILE A 71 -1.89 42.07 13.83
C ILE A 71 -2.32 43.26 14.68
N MET A 72 -1.37 43.85 15.43
CA MET A 72 -1.66 45.01 16.27
C MET A 72 -2.19 46.19 15.46
N LYS A 73 -1.50 46.58 14.38
CA LYS A 73 -1.95 47.66 13.47
C LYS A 73 -3.30 47.36 12.82
N HIS A 74 -3.56 46.10 12.45
CA HIS A 74 -4.84 45.70 11.87
C HIS A 74 -6.00 45.84 12.88
N LEU A 75 -5.76 45.59 14.17
CA LEU A 75 -6.75 45.75 15.23
C LEU A 75 -6.94 47.23 15.63
N GLU A 76 -5.86 48.03 15.67
CA GLU A 76 -5.92 49.48 15.91
C GLU A 76 -6.85 50.16 14.90
N ALA A 77 -6.67 49.84 13.61
CA ALA A 77 -7.47 50.38 12.53
C ALA A 77 -8.97 50.04 12.67
N GLN A 78 -9.29 48.81 13.11
CA GLN A 78 -10.68 48.38 13.30
C GLN A 78 -11.35 49.01 14.52
N LEU A 79 -10.57 49.37 15.54
CA LEU A 79 -11.06 50.02 16.75
C LEU A 79 -11.13 51.56 16.63
N ASN A 80 -10.74 52.12 15.48
CA ASN A 80 -10.63 53.57 15.24
C ASN A 80 -9.75 54.30 16.28
N ILE A 81 -8.65 53.67 16.70
CA ILE A 81 -7.67 54.28 17.62
C ILE A 81 -6.69 55.12 16.81
N TRP A 82 -6.44 56.36 17.26
CA TRP A 82 -5.59 57.30 16.54
C TRP A 82 -4.10 56.89 16.56
N PRO A 83 -3.34 57.07 15.47
CA PRO A 83 -1.92 56.69 15.40
C PRO A 83 -1.00 57.38 16.41
N SER A 84 -1.44 58.51 16.98
CA SER A 84 -0.71 59.27 17.99
C SER A 84 -0.81 58.70 19.41
N THR A 85 -1.69 57.73 19.64
CA THR A 85 -1.89 57.12 20.95
C THR A 85 -0.78 56.09 21.20
N VAL A 86 0.09 56.34 22.18
CA VAL A 86 1.12 55.37 22.60
C VAL A 86 0.42 54.23 23.34
N LEU A 87 0.42 53.04 22.72
CA LEU A 87 -0.18 51.85 23.32
C LEU A 87 0.87 51.03 24.09
N GLU A 88 0.63 50.78 25.37
CA GLU A 88 1.47 49.88 26.17
C GLU A 88 1.28 48.43 25.72
N LYS A 89 2.38 47.76 25.36
CA LYS A 89 2.39 46.34 24.96
C LYS A 89 2.48 45.39 26.15
N SER A 90 1.96 45.81 27.30
CA SER A 90 1.99 45.05 28.55
C SER A 90 0.66 45.18 29.31
N LEU A 91 0.31 44.14 30.05
CA LEU A 91 -0.86 44.11 30.91
C LEU A 91 -0.44 43.77 32.34
N ILE A 92 -0.97 44.51 33.31
CA ILE A 92 -0.88 44.14 34.72
C ILE A 92 -1.66 42.83 34.91
N GLU A 93 -1.10 41.89 35.67
CA GLU A 93 -1.63 40.52 35.81
C GLU A 93 -3.10 40.49 36.26
N ARG A 94 -3.50 41.38 37.19
CA ARG A 94 -4.90 41.49 37.64
C ARG A 94 -5.87 41.82 36.49
N THR A 95 -5.48 42.74 35.61
CA THR A 95 -6.29 43.15 34.45
C THR A 95 -6.32 42.04 33.40
N ARG A 96 -5.17 41.38 33.18
CA ARG A 96 -5.06 40.22 32.29
C ARG A 96 -6.00 39.09 32.72
N LEU A 97 -5.98 38.71 34.00
CA LEU A 97 -6.85 37.66 34.54
C LEU A 97 -8.34 37.99 34.36
N ARG A 98 -8.73 39.25 34.58
CA ARG A 98 -10.11 39.72 34.32
C ARG A 98 -10.50 39.54 32.86
N TYR A 99 -9.65 39.96 31.92
CA TYR A 99 -9.90 39.80 30.48
C TYR A 99 -9.95 38.34 30.04
N VAL A 100 -9.03 37.51 30.55
CA VAL A 100 -9.05 36.06 30.30
C VAL A 100 -10.37 35.44 30.76
N SER A 101 -10.86 35.82 31.94
CA SER A 101 -12.15 35.33 32.45
C SER A 101 -13.32 35.76 31.55
N ALA A 102 -13.38 37.04 31.17
CA ALA A 102 -14.43 37.55 30.30
C ALA A 102 -14.41 36.91 28.90
N ILE A 103 -13.22 36.71 28.32
CA ILE A 103 -13.06 36.05 27.01
C ILE A 103 -13.49 34.59 27.08
N ARG A 104 -13.15 33.87 28.16
CA ARG A 104 -13.59 32.48 28.34
C ARG A 104 -15.10 32.37 28.39
N GLU A 105 -15.77 33.26 29.12
CA GLU A 105 -17.23 33.29 29.19
C GLU A 105 -17.85 33.59 27.81
N HIS A 106 -17.36 34.64 27.14
CA HIS A 106 -17.85 35.05 25.82
C HIS A 106 -17.72 33.94 24.76
N LEU A 107 -16.58 33.23 24.74
CA LEU A 107 -16.32 32.15 23.79
C LEU A 107 -16.80 30.77 24.27
N SER A 108 -17.44 30.69 25.45
CA SER A 108 -17.85 29.44 26.10
C SER A 108 -16.70 28.42 26.24
N LEU A 109 -15.52 28.92 26.63
CA LEU A 109 -14.30 28.13 26.78
C LEU A 109 -14.21 27.52 28.17
N LYS A 110 -13.65 26.31 28.22
CA LYS A 110 -13.33 25.60 29.46
C LYS A 110 -11.82 25.72 29.76
N PRO A 111 -11.43 25.77 31.05
CA PRO A 111 -10.02 25.67 31.41
C PRO A 111 -9.45 24.31 30.95
N TYR A 112 -8.14 24.25 30.81
CA TYR A 112 -7.44 23.01 30.50
C TYR A 112 -7.71 21.95 31.58
N ASP A 113 -8.34 20.85 31.18
CA ASP A 113 -8.58 19.67 32.02
C ASP A 113 -7.54 18.59 31.69
N SER A 114 -6.54 18.45 32.56
CA SER A 114 -5.47 17.47 32.35
C SER A 114 -5.98 16.03 32.38
N LYS A 115 -6.99 15.71 33.21
CA LYS A 115 -7.44 14.32 33.40
C LYS A 115 -8.15 13.78 32.17
N HIS A 116 -9.01 14.60 31.55
CA HIS A 116 -9.68 14.23 30.30
C HIS A 116 -8.66 13.98 29.19
N ILE A 117 -7.71 14.90 29.02
CA ILE A 117 -6.68 14.82 27.98
C ILE A 117 -5.71 13.67 28.23
N GLU A 118 -5.36 13.39 29.49
CA GLU A 118 -4.57 12.21 29.87
C GLU A 118 -5.24 10.91 29.42
N SER A 119 -6.54 10.75 29.67
CA SER A 119 -7.32 9.56 29.26
C SER A 119 -7.34 9.40 27.74
N VAL A 120 -7.48 10.50 27.00
CA VAL A 120 -7.51 10.51 25.54
C VAL A 120 -6.14 10.13 24.95
N ILE A 121 -5.05 10.72 25.46
CA ILE A 121 -3.68 10.38 25.04
C ILE A 121 -3.34 8.93 25.39
N GLU A 122 -3.71 8.47 26.59
CA GLU A 122 -3.44 7.09 27.01
C GLU A 122 -4.13 6.07 26.09
N LYS A 123 -5.41 6.29 25.75
CA LYS A 123 -6.13 5.45 24.79
C LYS A 123 -5.46 5.45 23.41
N ALA A 124 -5.11 6.63 22.89
CA ALA A 124 -4.45 6.76 21.59
C ALA A 124 -3.04 6.13 21.58
N SER A 125 -2.33 6.13 22.72
CA SER A 125 -0.98 5.58 22.85
C SER A 125 -0.90 4.07 22.67
N TYR A 126 -2.01 3.34 22.73
CA TYR A 126 -2.05 1.90 22.41
C TYR A 126 -1.93 1.61 20.92
N THR A 127 -2.30 2.56 20.05
CA THR A 127 -2.29 2.38 18.58
C THR A 127 -1.32 3.31 17.87
N MET A 128 -1.13 4.55 18.34
CA MET A 128 -0.24 5.53 17.69
C MET A 128 1.18 5.46 18.25
N SER A 129 2.18 5.56 17.37
CA SER A 129 3.60 5.41 17.76
C SER A 129 4.37 6.72 17.82
N ASP A 130 4.03 7.70 16.97
CA ASP A 130 4.67 9.02 16.91
C ASP A 130 4.09 9.94 18.01
N PRO A 131 4.95 10.52 18.88
CA PRO A 131 4.55 11.55 19.83
C PRO A 131 3.80 12.74 19.20
N ALA A 132 4.14 13.14 17.97
CA ALA A 132 3.47 14.25 17.29
C ALA A 132 2.00 13.94 17.01
N ASP A 133 1.68 12.71 16.62
CA ASP A 133 0.29 12.28 16.39
C ASP A 133 -0.51 12.28 17.69
N LEU A 134 0.10 11.87 18.81
CA LEU A 134 -0.53 11.92 20.12
C LEU A 134 -0.84 13.36 20.56
N ILE A 135 0.07 14.30 20.29
CA ILE A 135 -0.18 15.73 20.51
C ILE A 135 -1.34 16.21 19.62
N ASN A 136 -1.38 15.80 18.35
CA ASN A 136 -2.45 16.18 17.43
C ASN A 136 -3.82 15.66 17.88
N VAL A 137 -3.89 14.43 18.40
CA VAL A 137 -5.13 13.88 18.98
C VAL A 137 -5.57 14.70 20.19
N ALA A 138 -4.64 15.04 21.08
CA ALA A 138 -4.95 15.89 22.24
C ALA A 138 -5.47 17.27 21.81
N LEU A 139 -4.85 17.89 20.80
CA LEU A 139 -5.30 19.17 20.24
C LEU A 139 -6.68 19.08 19.63
N GLN A 140 -6.96 18.05 18.82
CA GLN A 140 -8.28 17.85 18.23
C GLN A 140 -9.37 17.72 19.30
N GLU A 141 -9.08 17.00 20.38
CA GLU A 141 -10.01 16.83 21.49
C GLU A 141 -10.23 18.13 22.27
N MET A 142 -9.17 18.90 22.52
CA MET A 142 -9.29 20.22 23.15
C MET A 142 -10.09 21.20 22.30
N ILE A 143 -9.93 21.17 20.96
CA ILE A 143 -10.74 22.00 20.04
C ILE A 143 -12.21 21.63 20.15
N LYS A 144 -12.55 20.33 20.06
CA LYS A 144 -13.93 19.86 20.19
C LYS A 144 -14.54 20.21 21.55
N GLY A 145 -13.74 20.12 22.61
CA GLY A 145 -14.15 20.45 23.98
C GLY A 145 -14.15 21.95 24.30
N LYS A 146 -13.78 22.83 23.35
CA LYS A 146 -13.59 24.28 23.55
C LYS A 146 -12.67 24.59 24.76
N MET A 147 -11.58 23.83 24.90
CA MET A 147 -10.63 23.97 26.01
C MET A 147 -9.48 24.92 25.66
N ASP A 148 -8.87 25.53 26.67
CA ASP A 148 -7.58 26.20 26.53
C ASP A 148 -6.44 25.20 26.31
N PHE A 149 -5.52 25.53 25.40
CA PHE A 149 -4.30 24.74 25.24
C PHE A 149 -3.29 25.12 26.33
N PRO A 150 -2.63 24.14 26.96
CA PRO A 150 -1.46 24.41 27.78
C PRO A 150 -0.25 24.69 26.89
N ALA A 151 0.85 25.15 27.48
CA ALA A 151 2.11 25.33 26.77
C ALA A 151 2.56 24.03 26.06
N PHE A 152 3.18 24.16 24.89
CA PHE A 152 3.63 22.99 24.11
C PHE A 152 4.53 22.05 24.91
N SER A 153 5.47 22.59 25.70
CA SER A 153 6.35 21.79 26.57
C SER A 153 5.59 20.96 27.60
N THR A 154 4.45 21.47 28.10
CA THR A 154 3.56 20.73 28.99
C THR A 154 2.92 19.54 28.27
N LEU A 155 2.47 19.72 27.03
CA LEU A 155 1.94 18.62 26.21
C LEU A 155 3.03 17.60 25.83
N ASP A 156 4.20 18.06 25.38
CA ASP A 156 5.31 17.16 24.99
C ASP A 156 5.74 16.28 26.17
N ARG A 157 5.88 16.87 27.36
CA ARG A 157 6.21 16.12 28.59
C ARG A 157 5.09 15.16 28.98
N LEU A 158 3.83 15.59 28.88
CA LEU A 158 2.67 14.74 29.20
C LEU A 158 2.59 13.53 28.28
N VAL A 159 2.69 13.75 26.97
CA VAL A 159 2.71 12.70 25.94
C VAL A 159 3.88 11.75 26.16
N GLY A 160 5.08 12.28 26.41
CA GLY A 160 6.26 11.46 26.71
C GLY A 160 6.06 10.55 27.91
N HIS A 161 5.51 11.08 29.01
CA HIS A 161 5.23 10.32 30.23
C HIS A 161 4.17 9.22 30.00
N LEU A 162 3.03 9.58 29.40
CA LEU A 162 1.92 8.64 29.16
C LEU A 162 2.31 7.55 28.15
N ARG A 163 3.06 7.90 27.11
CA ARG A 163 3.58 6.95 26.13
C ARG A 163 4.49 5.92 26.80
N SER A 164 5.44 6.36 27.62
CA SER A 164 6.30 5.46 28.39
C SER A 164 5.50 4.55 29.33
N ARG A 165 4.48 5.10 30.02
CA ARG A 165 3.58 4.30 30.88
C ARG A 165 2.83 3.22 30.10
N VAL A 166 2.32 3.56 28.91
CA VAL A 166 1.62 2.62 28.04
C VAL A 166 2.57 1.56 27.48
N HIS A 167 3.80 1.94 27.11
CA HIS A 167 4.83 0.98 26.69
C HIS A 167 5.13 -0.05 27.80
N GLU A 168 5.34 0.38 29.04
CA GLU A 168 5.55 -0.55 30.18
C GLU A 168 4.36 -1.50 30.38
N LYS A 169 3.12 -1.00 30.24
CA LYS A 169 1.91 -1.85 30.28
C LYS A 169 1.91 -2.88 29.16
N ILE A 170 2.29 -2.49 27.95
CA ILE A 170 2.36 -3.40 26.79
C ILE A 170 3.45 -4.45 27.00
N TYR A 171 4.65 -4.07 27.44
CA TYR A 171 5.73 -5.02 27.74
C TYR A 171 5.32 -6.03 28.81
N SER A 172 4.71 -5.56 29.90
CA SER A 172 4.18 -6.43 30.95
C SER A 172 3.14 -7.40 30.40
N LYS A 173 2.19 -6.92 29.59
CA LYS A 173 1.15 -7.75 28.97
C LYS A 173 1.73 -8.85 28.07
N ILE A 174 2.72 -8.52 27.23
CA ILE A 174 3.39 -9.50 26.35
C ILE A 174 4.11 -10.56 27.18
N THR A 175 4.88 -10.13 28.19
CA THR A 175 5.74 -11.03 28.99
C THR A 175 5.00 -11.84 30.04
N GLN A 176 3.80 -11.42 30.45
CA GLN A 176 2.95 -12.15 31.42
C GLN A 176 2.59 -13.56 30.94
N HIS A 177 2.40 -13.74 29.64
CA HIS A 177 2.06 -15.03 29.03
C HIS A 177 3.26 -15.80 28.49
N LEU A 178 4.48 -15.30 28.69
CA LEU A 178 5.71 -15.91 28.20
C LEU A 178 6.19 -17.00 29.17
N THR A 179 6.25 -18.24 28.69
CA THR A 179 6.71 -19.41 29.48
C THR A 179 8.20 -19.32 29.79
N ILE A 180 8.67 -20.14 30.73
CA ILE A 180 10.09 -20.21 31.11
C ILE A 180 10.95 -20.60 29.89
N GLU A 181 10.48 -21.56 29.10
CA GLU A 181 11.13 -22.00 27.87
C GLU A 181 11.17 -20.87 26.83
N GLY A 182 10.07 -20.13 26.68
CA GLY A 182 10.01 -18.99 25.77
C GLY A 182 10.98 -17.87 26.14
N ARG A 183 11.11 -17.56 27.45
CA ARG A 183 12.12 -16.61 27.95
C ARG A 183 13.53 -17.09 27.65
N ALA A 184 13.82 -18.36 27.94
CA ALA A 184 15.12 -18.96 27.66
C ALA A 184 15.46 -18.92 26.17
N ALA A 185 14.50 -19.22 25.29
CA ALA A 185 14.66 -19.15 23.84
C ALA A 185 15.00 -17.73 23.37
N LEU A 186 14.32 -16.70 23.89
CA LEU A 186 14.61 -15.30 23.54
C LEU A 186 15.99 -14.85 24.04
N GLU A 187 16.42 -15.29 25.23
CA GLU A 187 17.77 -15.00 25.72
C GLU A 187 18.86 -15.72 24.93
N GLU A 188 18.57 -16.93 24.42
CA GLU A 188 19.49 -17.67 23.57
C GLU A 188 19.79 -16.95 22.25
N ILE A 189 18.83 -16.20 21.70
CA ILE A 189 19.02 -15.34 20.52
C ILE A 189 20.18 -14.36 20.72
N LEU A 190 20.36 -13.89 21.96
CA LEU A 190 21.38 -12.91 22.31
C LEU A 190 22.76 -13.52 22.51
N LYS A 191 22.91 -14.86 22.54
CA LYS A 191 24.22 -15.50 22.73
C LYS A 191 24.96 -15.66 21.40
N VAL A 192 26.29 -15.63 21.49
CA VAL A 192 27.17 -16.02 20.39
C VAL A 192 27.52 -17.48 20.64
N LYS A 193 27.21 -18.38 19.70
CA LYS A 193 27.52 -19.80 19.83
C LYS A 193 29.02 -20.01 19.61
N ASN A 194 29.62 -21.01 20.27
CA ASN A 194 31.08 -21.17 20.36
C ASN A 194 31.80 -21.29 19.00
N ASP A 195 31.09 -21.70 17.94
CA ASP A 195 31.65 -21.86 16.58
C ASP A 195 31.23 -20.75 15.60
N ASP A 196 30.51 -19.72 16.06
CA ASP A 196 29.91 -18.69 15.22
C ASP A 196 30.51 -17.30 15.48
N SER A 197 30.73 -16.54 14.40
CA SER A 197 31.18 -15.14 14.50
C SER A 197 30.05 -14.14 14.80
N LEU A 198 28.79 -14.57 14.62
CA LEU A 198 27.60 -13.71 14.76
C LEU A 198 26.55 -14.40 15.64
N SER A 199 25.94 -13.63 16.55
CA SER A 199 24.76 -14.07 17.31
C SER A 199 23.53 -14.24 16.42
N ASP A 200 22.57 -15.03 16.90
CA ASP A 200 21.27 -15.19 16.24
C ASP A 200 20.53 -13.85 16.12
N PHE A 201 20.67 -12.95 17.10
CA PHE A 201 20.17 -11.57 17.02
C PHE A 201 20.68 -10.79 15.80
N THR A 202 21.99 -10.86 15.52
CA THR A 202 22.55 -10.19 14.34
C THR A 202 22.09 -10.86 13.06
N ARG A 203 21.92 -12.20 13.07
CA ARG A 203 21.33 -12.93 11.95
C ARG A 203 19.88 -12.55 11.68
N LEU A 204 19.06 -12.23 12.69
CA LEU A 204 17.68 -11.76 12.50
C LEU A 204 17.59 -10.50 11.61
N LYS A 205 18.63 -9.66 11.63
CA LYS A 205 18.65 -8.40 10.88
C LYS A 205 19.09 -8.54 9.42
N GLN A 206 19.62 -9.71 9.01
CA GLN A 206 20.14 -9.93 7.66
C GLN A 206 19.05 -9.98 6.59
N SER A 207 19.39 -9.52 5.39
CA SER A 207 18.54 -9.55 4.19
C SER A 207 19.03 -10.55 3.13
N PRO A 208 18.14 -11.07 2.27
CA PRO A 208 18.47 -11.97 1.19
C PRO A 208 19.37 -11.32 0.15
N HIS A 209 20.25 -12.17 -0.37
CA HIS A 209 20.99 -11.89 -1.58
C HIS A 209 20.14 -12.33 -2.80
N THR A 210 20.72 -12.26 -3.99
CA THR A 210 20.04 -12.62 -5.25
C THR A 210 19.28 -13.96 -5.18
N PRO A 211 18.12 -14.10 -5.86
CA PRO A 211 17.21 -15.25 -5.75
C PRO A 211 17.74 -16.48 -6.52
N THR A 212 18.90 -16.99 -6.12
CA THR A 212 19.48 -18.24 -6.63
C THR A 212 18.88 -19.44 -5.90
N LEU A 213 18.95 -20.65 -6.47
CA LEU A 213 18.46 -21.87 -5.81
C LEU A 213 19.17 -22.13 -4.48
N LYS A 214 20.47 -21.82 -4.40
CA LYS A 214 21.26 -21.90 -3.17
C LYS A 214 20.70 -20.96 -2.11
N ASN A 215 20.43 -19.71 -2.48
CA ASN A 215 19.89 -18.72 -1.56
C ASN A 215 18.44 -19.06 -1.15
N MET A 216 17.59 -19.55 -2.07
CA MET A 216 16.25 -20.03 -1.71
C MET A 216 16.30 -21.11 -0.62
N LYS A 217 17.16 -22.13 -0.77
CA LYS A 217 17.34 -23.17 0.26
C LYS A 217 17.81 -22.60 1.60
N LYS A 218 18.74 -21.64 1.58
CA LYS A 218 19.19 -20.94 2.79
C LYS A 218 18.05 -20.19 3.49
N TRP A 219 17.17 -19.54 2.72
CA TRP A 219 16.02 -18.81 3.27
C TRP A 219 14.89 -19.73 3.77
N ILE A 220 14.69 -20.88 3.13
CA ILE A 220 13.80 -21.94 3.62
C ILE A 220 14.30 -22.45 4.97
N ASN A 221 15.60 -22.77 5.07
CA ASN A 221 16.20 -23.20 6.33
C ASN A 221 16.11 -22.13 7.41
N ARG A 222 16.34 -20.86 7.04
CA ARG A 222 16.14 -19.72 7.95
C ARG A 222 14.71 -19.68 8.48
N MET A 223 13.70 -19.78 7.61
CA MET A 223 12.31 -19.73 8.04
C MET A 223 11.98 -20.88 9.02
N ASN A 224 12.47 -22.09 8.76
CA ASN A 224 12.32 -23.21 9.69
C ASN A 224 12.96 -22.91 11.06
N GLN A 225 14.22 -22.44 11.06
CA GLN A 225 14.92 -22.07 12.28
C GLN A 225 14.18 -20.97 13.06
N LEU A 226 13.59 -19.97 12.38
CA LEU A 226 12.81 -18.92 13.03
C LEU A 226 11.51 -19.46 13.65
N ASN A 227 10.88 -20.44 13.02
CA ASN A 227 9.65 -21.06 13.53
C ASN A 227 9.91 -21.96 14.74
N GLU A 228 11.14 -22.46 14.92
CA GLU A 228 11.53 -23.32 16.05
C GLU A 228 11.82 -22.53 17.34
N ILE A 229 12.04 -21.22 17.28
CA ILE A 229 12.39 -20.41 18.46
C ILE A 229 11.22 -20.30 19.43
N ILE A 230 10.14 -19.66 18.99
CA ILE A 230 8.87 -19.48 19.69
C ILE A 230 7.86 -18.95 18.66
N ASP A 231 6.58 -19.29 18.81
CA ASP A 231 5.51 -18.66 18.02
C ASP A 231 5.12 -17.31 18.66
N PRO A 232 5.44 -16.17 18.03
CA PRO A 232 5.12 -14.86 18.60
C PRO A 232 3.64 -14.49 18.44
N LYS A 233 2.91 -15.10 17.50
CA LYS A 233 1.56 -14.66 17.12
C LYS A 233 0.53 -14.70 18.26
N PRO A 234 0.45 -15.76 19.09
CA PRO A 234 -0.49 -15.81 20.20
C PRO A 234 -0.23 -14.72 21.26
N LEU A 235 1.05 -14.40 21.49
CA LEU A 235 1.50 -13.43 22.49
C LEU A 235 1.31 -11.97 22.02
N LEU A 236 1.27 -11.74 20.70
CA LEU A 236 1.10 -10.42 20.09
C LEU A 236 -0.33 -10.14 19.59
N LYS A 237 -1.24 -11.11 19.67
CA LYS A 237 -2.60 -11.03 19.10
C LYS A 237 -3.39 -9.78 19.52
N GLU A 238 -3.23 -9.33 20.76
CA GLU A 238 -3.94 -8.16 21.31
C GLU A 238 -3.15 -6.85 21.22
N ILE A 239 -1.99 -6.86 20.58
CA ILE A 239 -1.12 -5.70 20.43
C ILE A 239 -1.32 -5.10 19.05
N ALA A 240 -1.51 -3.78 18.99
CA ALA A 240 -1.66 -3.09 17.71
C ALA A 240 -0.44 -3.32 16.81
N HIS A 241 -0.66 -3.63 15.52
CA HIS A 241 0.41 -3.91 14.56
C HIS A 241 1.43 -2.76 14.45
N THR A 242 0.98 -1.50 14.59
CA THR A 242 1.84 -0.31 14.65
C THR A 242 2.85 -0.38 15.80
N LYS A 243 2.47 -0.92 16.97
CA LYS A 243 3.35 -1.11 18.12
C LYS A 243 4.33 -2.23 17.93
N VAL A 244 3.88 -3.36 17.37
CA VAL A 244 4.78 -4.47 17.01
C VAL A 244 5.87 -3.96 16.06
N ARG A 245 5.49 -3.20 15.02
CA ARG A 245 6.44 -2.60 14.09
C ARG A 245 7.37 -1.57 14.76
N GLN A 246 6.85 -0.73 15.66
CA GLN A 246 7.65 0.22 16.43
C GLN A 246 8.73 -0.49 17.24
N PHE A 247 8.33 -1.47 18.06
CA PHE A 247 9.23 -2.21 18.95
C PHE A 247 10.23 -3.08 18.20
N SER A 248 9.81 -3.68 17.08
CA SER A 248 10.71 -4.37 16.16
C SER A 248 11.78 -3.43 15.58
N SER A 249 11.38 -2.21 15.19
CA SER A 249 12.30 -1.20 14.66
C SER A 249 13.29 -0.72 15.73
N GLU A 250 12.80 -0.54 16.96
CA GLU A 250 13.64 -0.22 18.13
C GLU A 250 14.67 -1.34 18.40
N ALA A 251 14.25 -2.61 18.42
CA ALA A 251 15.16 -3.74 18.55
C ALA A 251 16.19 -3.82 17.42
N ARG A 252 15.80 -3.47 16.18
CA ARG A 252 16.73 -3.41 15.03
C ARG A 252 17.81 -2.36 15.20
N ALA A 253 17.49 -1.21 15.83
CA ALA A 253 18.45 -0.12 16.05
C ALA A 253 19.52 -0.46 17.09
N TYR A 254 19.21 -1.28 18.10
CA TYR A 254 20.17 -1.65 19.15
C TYR A 254 21.32 -2.53 18.67
N SER A 255 22.53 -2.32 19.20
CA SER A 255 23.60 -3.31 19.12
C SER A 255 23.33 -4.50 20.06
N LEU A 256 24.13 -5.56 19.94
CA LEU A 256 24.00 -6.73 20.83
C LEU A 256 24.26 -6.36 22.30
N ASN A 257 25.18 -5.44 22.57
CA ASN A 257 25.49 -5.00 23.92
C ASN A 257 24.38 -4.10 24.48
N ASP A 258 23.84 -3.20 23.66
CA ASP A 258 22.77 -2.30 24.09
C ASP A 258 21.54 -3.10 24.49
N ILE A 259 21.10 -4.05 23.65
CA ILE A 259 19.90 -4.84 23.93
C ILE A 259 20.05 -5.70 25.19
N ARG A 260 21.25 -6.20 25.50
CA ARG A 260 21.54 -6.94 26.74
C ARG A 260 21.42 -6.08 28.00
N SER A 261 21.69 -4.77 27.91
CA SER A 261 21.58 -3.86 29.05
C SER A 261 20.15 -3.41 29.36
N ILE A 262 19.19 -3.67 28.45
CA ILE A 262 17.77 -3.37 28.65
C ILE A 262 17.17 -4.31 29.70
N LYS A 263 16.27 -3.78 30.53
CA LYS A 263 15.50 -4.57 31.51
C LYS A 263 14.68 -5.67 30.84
N GLU A 264 14.60 -6.82 31.50
CA GLU A 264 14.01 -8.06 30.98
C GLU A 264 12.63 -7.88 30.31
N PRO A 265 11.63 -7.18 30.92
CA PRO A 265 10.29 -7.11 30.33
C PRO A 265 10.28 -6.43 28.96
N LYS A 266 10.98 -5.30 28.85
CA LYS A 266 11.15 -4.57 27.59
C LYS A 266 11.98 -5.41 26.61
N ARG A 267 13.10 -5.98 27.06
CA ARG A 267 14.02 -6.77 26.22
C ARG A 267 13.29 -7.94 25.54
N HIS A 268 12.53 -8.73 26.29
CA HIS A 268 11.76 -9.86 25.74
C HIS A 268 10.68 -9.39 24.79
N ALA A 269 9.92 -8.35 25.16
CA ALA A 269 8.84 -7.85 24.32
C ALA A 269 9.35 -7.34 22.96
N ILE A 270 10.44 -6.56 22.93
CA ILE A 270 11.00 -6.04 21.67
C ILE A 270 11.67 -7.14 20.84
N LEU A 271 12.28 -8.16 21.47
CA LEU A 271 12.83 -9.33 20.76
C LEU A 271 11.72 -10.18 20.12
N LEU A 272 10.60 -10.35 20.81
CA LEU A 272 9.45 -11.07 20.27
C LEU A 272 8.84 -10.33 19.07
N CYS A 273 8.70 -9.01 19.17
CA CYS A 273 8.27 -8.16 18.04
C CYS A 273 9.29 -8.21 16.87
N LEU A 274 10.59 -8.28 17.17
CA LEU A 274 11.63 -8.46 16.16
C LEU A 274 11.48 -9.80 15.44
N LEU A 275 11.24 -10.88 16.19
CA LEU A 275 11.07 -12.22 15.65
C LEU A 275 9.85 -12.28 14.73
N ASP A 276 8.69 -11.80 15.18
CA ASP A 276 7.44 -11.74 14.40
C ASP A 276 7.61 -10.99 13.07
N GLN A 277 8.20 -9.78 13.14
CA GLN A 277 8.50 -9.00 11.94
C GLN A 277 9.49 -9.72 11.01
N THR A 278 10.48 -10.42 11.58
CA THR A 278 11.49 -11.13 10.79
C THR A 278 10.92 -12.38 10.12
N GLN A 279 10.01 -13.11 10.78
CA GLN A 279 9.24 -14.20 10.18
C GLN A 279 8.39 -13.67 9.01
N SER A 280 7.67 -12.56 9.22
CA SER A 280 6.85 -11.93 8.18
C SER A 280 7.65 -11.48 6.96
N ILE A 281 8.76 -10.78 7.19
CA ILE A 281 9.69 -10.35 6.13
C ILE A 281 10.32 -11.57 5.42
N THR A 282 10.64 -12.64 6.15
CA THR A 282 11.23 -13.84 5.54
C THR A 282 10.22 -14.56 4.65
N LEU A 283 8.93 -14.58 5.00
CA LEU A 283 7.85 -15.07 4.14
C LEU A 283 7.73 -14.24 2.85
N ASP A 284 7.68 -12.91 2.96
CA ASP A 284 7.64 -12.01 1.79
C ASP A 284 8.82 -12.27 0.84
N GLN A 285 10.01 -12.45 1.39
CA GLN A 285 11.22 -12.73 0.61
C GLN A 285 11.15 -14.10 -0.09
N LEU A 286 10.61 -15.13 0.56
CA LEU A 286 10.38 -16.44 -0.06
C LEU A 286 9.37 -16.35 -1.20
N ILE A 287 8.29 -15.56 -1.03
CA ILE A 287 7.31 -15.28 -2.07
C ILE A 287 7.96 -14.55 -3.24
N GLU A 288 8.73 -13.50 -2.99
CA GLU A 288 9.43 -12.75 -4.03
C GLU A 288 10.40 -13.65 -4.81
N MET A 289 11.18 -14.49 -4.11
CA MET A 289 12.03 -15.49 -4.75
C MET A 289 11.23 -16.45 -5.64
N PHE A 290 10.07 -16.94 -5.16
CA PHE A 290 9.16 -17.78 -5.93
C PHE A 290 8.67 -17.06 -7.20
N LEU A 291 8.16 -15.82 -7.09
CA LEU A 291 7.68 -15.02 -8.21
C LEU A 291 8.78 -14.78 -9.26
N ARG A 292 9.96 -14.34 -8.82
CA ARG A 292 11.12 -14.13 -9.69
C ARG A 292 11.53 -15.43 -10.41
N ARG A 293 11.41 -16.58 -9.74
CA ARG A 293 11.70 -17.88 -10.36
C ARG A 293 10.67 -18.25 -11.41
N MET A 294 9.38 -18.07 -11.15
CA MET A 294 8.32 -18.33 -12.12
C MET A 294 8.46 -17.43 -13.34
N ASN A 295 8.71 -16.13 -13.14
CA ASN A 295 8.97 -15.18 -14.22
C ASN A 295 10.16 -15.60 -15.10
N ARG A 296 11.24 -16.11 -14.48
CA ARG A 296 12.39 -16.65 -15.22
C ARG A 296 12.04 -17.91 -16.03
N THR A 297 11.17 -18.77 -15.52
CA THR A 297 10.67 -19.95 -16.26
C THR A 297 9.92 -19.52 -17.51
N HIS A 298 8.99 -18.58 -17.39
CA HIS A 298 8.25 -18.05 -18.55
C HIS A 298 9.15 -17.34 -19.55
N ARG A 299 10.07 -16.50 -19.08
CA ARG A 299 11.01 -15.79 -19.95
C ARG A 299 11.86 -16.77 -20.78
N ARG A 300 12.44 -17.78 -20.13
CA ARG A 300 13.25 -18.79 -20.81
C ARG A 300 12.45 -19.63 -21.80
N ALA A 301 11.21 -19.99 -21.47
CA ALA A 301 10.37 -20.74 -22.39
C ALA A 301 10.03 -19.91 -23.64
N LYS A 302 9.83 -18.59 -23.49
CA LYS A 302 9.66 -17.68 -24.64
C LYS A 302 10.94 -17.52 -25.45
N GLU A 303 12.10 -17.44 -24.80
CA GLU A 303 13.41 -17.42 -25.48
C GLU A 303 13.65 -18.73 -26.25
N GLU A 304 13.39 -19.90 -25.64
CA GLU A 304 13.48 -21.20 -26.30
C GLU A 304 12.49 -21.31 -27.47
N LEU A 305 11.27 -20.80 -27.32
CA LEU A 305 10.29 -20.75 -28.41
C LEU A 305 10.80 -19.95 -29.60
N LYS A 306 11.40 -18.76 -29.36
CA LYS A 306 11.97 -17.94 -30.44
C LYS A 306 13.06 -18.68 -31.19
N LEU A 307 13.96 -19.36 -30.47
CA LEU A 307 15.01 -20.18 -31.08
C LEU A 307 14.43 -21.34 -31.90
N ILE A 308 13.36 -21.97 -31.43
CA ILE A 308 12.65 -23.03 -32.17
C ILE A 308 12.00 -22.47 -33.43
N GLN A 309 11.34 -21.32 -33.35
CA GLN A 309 10.73 -20.64 -34.51
C GLN A 309 11.79 -20.28 -35.56
N GLU A 310 12.94 -19.72 -35.15
CA GLU A 310 14.08 -19.45 -36.05
C GLU A 310 14.61 -20.73 -36.73
N GLN A 311 14.72 -21.84 -35.99
CA GLN A 311 15.17 -23.12 -36.56
C GLN A 311 14.14 -23.73 -37.51
N HIS A 312 12.84 -23.56 -37.22
CA HIS A 312 11.75 -24.13 -38.00
C HIS A 312 11.36 -23.28 -39.21
N GLN A 313 11.91 -22.07 -39.38
CA GLN A 313 11.57 -21.18 -40.51
C GLN A 313 11.67 -21.90 -41.88
N LYS A 314 12.73 -22.68 -42.10
CA LYS A 314 12.89 -23.47 -43.35
C LYS A 314 11.83 -24.56 -43.52
N ILE A 315 11.38 -25.15 -42.42
CA ILE A 315 10.31 -26.16 -42.42
C ILE A 315 8.97 -25.49 -42.73
N GLU A 316 8.70 -24.33 -42.13
CA GLU A 316 7.50 -23.53 -42.40
C GLU A 316 7.45 -23.08 -43.87
N GLU A 317 8.54 -22.55 -44.41
CA GLU A 317 8.65 -22.19 -45.84
C GLU A 317 8.39 -23.40 -46.75
N SER A 318 8.94 -24.57 -46.43
CA SER A 318 8.69 -25.81 -47.18
C SER A 318 7.23 -26.26 -47.12
N LEU A 319 6.60 -26.19 -45.95
CA LEU A 319 5.17 -26.54 -45.78
C LEU A 319 4.25 -25.54 -46.50
N ILE A 320 4.57 -24.24 -46.46
CA ILE A 320 3.83 -23.20 -47.17
C ILE A 320 3.97 -23.40 -48.68
N ASN A 321 5.16 -23.69 -49.19
CA ASN A 321 5.37 -23.98 -50.61
C ASN A 321 4.58 -25.23 -51.04
N THR A 322 4.60 -26.29 -50.24
CA THR A 322 3.82 -27.51 -50.51
C THR A 322 2.32 -27.20 -50.55
N PHE A 323 1.82 -26.37 -49.64
CA PHE A 323 0.43 -25.93 -49.65
C PHE A 323 0.11 -25.02 -50.84
N GLY A 324 1.04 -24.15 -51.23
CA GLY A 324 0.93 -23.32 -52.43
C GLY A 324 0.76 -24.16 -53.71
N MET A 325 1.55 -25.21 -53.87
CA MET A 325 1.41 -26.16 -54.99
C MET A 325 0.02 -26.82 -55.01
N VAL A 326 -0.52 -27.18 -53.85
CA VAL A 326 -1.88 -27.73 -53.74
C VAL A 326 -2.94 -26.69 -54.11
N LEU A 327 -2.79 -25.44 -53.67
CA LEU A 327 -3.71 -24.34 -53.99
C LEU A 327 -3.72 -23.99 -55.48
N GLU A 328 -2.55 -23.99 -56.14
CA GLU A 328 -2.44 -23.79 -57.58
C GLU A 328 -3.25 -24.86 -58.34
N LYS A 329 -3.08 -26.13 -57.98
CA LYS A 329 -3.84 -27.23 -58.60
C LYS A 329 -5.34 -27.19 -58.31
N ALA A 330 -5.75 -26.61 -57.17
CA ALA A 330 -7.16 -26.44 -56.84
C ALA A 330 -7.85 -25.39 -57.72
N GLY A 331 -7.11 -24.42 -58.29
CA GLY A 331 -7.65 -23.43 -59.21
C GLY A 331 -7.81 -23.92 -60.65
N ASP A 332 -6.96 -24.86 -61.07
CA ASP A 332 -6.87 -25.34 -62.46
C ASP A 332 -7.80 -26.52 -62.78
N GLU A 333 -8.06 -27.39 -61.79
CA GLU A 333 -8.76 -28.66 -62.01
C GLU A 333 -10.26 -28.59 -61.67
N LYS A 334 -11.11 -29.12 -62.56
CA LYS A 334 -12.58 -29.11 -62.40
C LYS A 334 -13.14 -30.43 -61.84
N SER A 335 -12.31 -31.45 -61.68
CA SER A 335 -12.68 -32.81 -61.27
C SER A 335 -12.02 -33.19 -59.95
N ASP A 336 -12.82 -33.49 -58.92
CA ASP A 336 -12.34 -33.85 -57.59
C ASP A 336 -11.42 -35.09 -57.60
N ARG A 337 -11.64 -36.01 -58.55
CA ARG A 337 -10.85 -37.23 -58.68
C ARG A 337 -9.42 -36.94 -59.15
N ASP A 338 -9.26 -36.04 -60.11
CA ASP A 338 -7.97 -35.70 -60.72
C ASP A 338 -7.19 -34.77 -59.80
N PHE A 339 -7.87 -33.83 -59.15
CA PHE A 339 -7.30 -33.00 -58.07
C PHE A 339 -6.78 -33.88 -56.92
N GLY A 340 -7.58 -34.83 -56.44
CA GLY A 340 -7.17 -35.74 -55.36
C GLY A 340 -5.97 -36.63 -55.72
N ALA A 341 -5.81 -37.00 -56.99
CA ALA A 341 -4.62 -37.72 -57.47
C ALA A 341 -3.37 -36.82 -57.48
N GLN A 342 -3.50 -35.58 -57.95
CA GLN A 342 -2.39 -34.62 -57.97
C GLN A 342 -1.95 -34.21 -56.55
N VAL A 343 -2.88 -34.05 -55.61
CA VAL A 343 -2.55 -33.78 -54.20
C VAL A 343 -1.70 -34.91 -53.60
N ARG A 344 -2.01 -36.18 -53.92
CA ARG A 344 -1.20 -37.31 -53.46
C ARG A 344 0.20 -37.31 -54.08
N HIS A 345 0.32 -36.98 -55.37
CA HIS A 345 1.64 -36.83 -56.00
C HIS A 345 2.46 -35.72 -55.36
N ILE A 346 1.88 -34.54 -55.09
CA ILE A 346 2.57 -33.44 -54.39
C ILE A 346 3.04 -33.89 -52.99
N ILE A 347 2.21 -34.63 -52.26
CA ILE A 347 2.55 -35.18 -50.94
C ILE A 347 3.70 -36.20 -51.05
N GLU A 348 3.69 -37.07 -52.06
CA GLU A 348 4.74 -38.07 -52.30
C GLU A 348 6.09 -37.41 -52.67
N ASP A 349 6.07 -36.42 -53.57
CA ASP A 349 7.27 -35.67 -54.00
C ASP A 349 7.96 -34.94 -52.84
N GLN A 350 7.19 -34.53 -51.83
CA GLN A 350 7.70 -33.88 -50.62
C GLN A 350 8.09 -34.87 -49.50
N GLY A 351 8.23 -36.17 -49.82
CA GLY A 351 8.71 -37.19 -48.89
C GLY A 351 7.60 -37.97 -48.18
N GLY A 352 6.35 -37.85 -48.62
CA GLY A 352 5.22 -38.65 -48.19
C GLY A 352 4.42 -38.07 -46.99
N LEU A 353 3.23 -38.65 -46.79
CA LEU A 353 2.25 -38.20 -45.79
C LEU A 353 2.85 -38.19 -44.36
N ASP A 354 3.54 -39.25 -43.97
CA ASP A 354 4.10 -39.37 -42.61
C ASP A 354 5.18 -38.31 -42.34
N THR A 355 5.98 -37.95 -43.36
CA THR A 355 7.02 -36.92 -43.25
C THR A 355 6.40 -35.55 -43.08
N LEU A 356 5.43 -35.18 -43.94
CA LEU A 356 4.71 -33.91 -43.84
C LEU A 356 3.90 -33.82 -42.54
N GLN A 357 3.28 -34.91 -42.09
CA GLN A 357 2.58 -34.95 -40.81
C GLN A 357 3.53 -34.74 -39.63
N ASN A 358 4.74 -35.31 -39.67
CA ASN A 358 5.74 -35.11 -38.63
C ASN A 358 6.31 -33.69 -38.62
N LEU A 359 6.54 -33.08 -39.80
CA LEU A 359 6.95 -31.69 -39.92
C LEU A 359 5.85 -30.74 -39.42
N HIS A 360 4.61 -30.96 -39.86
CA HIS A 360 3.43 -30.25 -39.37
C HIS A 360 3.30 -30.38 -37.85
N ASN A 361 3.42 -31.57 -37.27
CA ASN A 361 3.31 -31.76 -35.81
C ASN A 361 4.45 -31.06 -35.04
N LYS A 362 5.67 -31.00 -35.59
CA LYS A 362 6.81 -30.28 -35.00
C LYS A 362 6.60 -28.77 -34.97
N VAL A 363 5.98 -28.21 -36.00
CA VAL A 363 5.67 -26.77 -36.12
C VAL A 363 4.40 -26.42 -35.34
N SER A 364 3.36 -27.25 -35.47
CA SER A 364 2.02 -27.04 -34.91
C SER A 364 1.97 -27.02 -33.38
N ALA A 365 2.87 -27.75 -32.72
CA ALA A 365 3.01 -27.73 -31.26
C ALA A 365 3.31 -26.33 -30.67
N TYR A 366 3.79 -25.39 -31.50
CA TYR A 366 4.28 -24.07 -31.08
C TYR A 366 3.59 -22.88 -31.77
N HIS A 367 2.58 -23.11 -32.61
CA HIS A 367 1.79 -22.03 -33.24
C HIS A 367 1.10 -21.11 -32.22
N GLN A 368 0.76 -19.89 -32.62
CA GLN A 368 0.16 -18.84 -31.77
C GLN A 368 1.01 -18.46 -30.54
N ASP A 369 2.33 -18.43 -30.74
CA ASP A 369 3.32 -18.19 -29.69
C ASP A 369 3.15 -19.15 -28.49
N ASN A 370 2.94 -20.44 -28.77
CA ASN A 370 2.66 -21.44 -27.74
C ASN A 370 3.88 -21.97 -27.00
N TYR A 371 4.42 -21.15 -26.09
CA TYR A 371 5.58 -21.54 -25.26
C TYR A 371 5.24 -22.44 -24.06
N LEU A 372 3.95 -22.69 -23.75
CA LEU A 372 3.54 -23.41 -22.54
C LEU A 372 4.12 -24.84 -22.43
N PRO A 373 4.19 -25.65 -23.49
CA PRO A 373 4.78 -26.99 -23.45
C PRO A 373 6.26 -27.00 -22.99
N LEU A 374 6.99 -25.91 -23.20
CA LEU A 374 8.42 -25.79 -22.88
C LEU A 374 8.67 -25.55 -21.38
N LEU A 375 7.67 -25.05 -20.65
CA LEU A 375 7.83 -24.61 -19.28
C LEU A 375 8.31 -25.72 -18.33
N TRP A 376 7.86 -26.96 -18.54
CA TRP A 376 8.19 -28.08 -17.64
C TRP A 376 9.70 -28.32 -17.54
N ASN A 377 10.41 -28.31 -18.67
CA ASN A 377 11.84 -28.61 -18.72
C ASN A 377 12.70 -27.57 -17.97
N ILE A 378 12.19 -26.35 -17.86
CA ILE A 378 12.82 -25.26 -17.11
C ILE A 378 12.41 -25.34 -15.64
N HIS A 379 11.12 -25.57 -15.36
CA HIS A 379 10.53 -25.65 -14.03
C HIS A 379 11.10 -26.80 -13.19
N VAL A 380 11.27 -27.99 -13.79
CA VAL A 380 11.69 -29.21 -13.10
C VAL A 380 13.00 -29.05 -12.32
N ARG A 381 13.91 -28.19 -12.81
CA ARG A 381 15.21 -27.89 -12.18
C ARG A 381 15.07 -27.18 -10.81
N SER A 382 13.96 -26.48 -10.59
CA SER A 382 13.64 -25.77 -9.35
C SER A 382 12.51 -26.41 -8.55
N ARG A 383 11.87 -27.45 -9.10
CA ARG A 383 10.65 -28.05 -8.55
C ARG A 383 10.73 -28.33 -7.06
N SER A 384 11.78 -29.04 -6.62
CA SER A 384 11.91 -29.44 -5.21
C SER A 384 11.94 -28.22 -4.27
N THR A 385 12.71 -27.19 -4.63
CA THR A 385 12.82 -25.96 -3.84
C THR A 385 11.52 -25.16 -3.86
N LEU A 386 10.82 -25.06 -4.99
CA LEU A 386 9.55 -24.34 -5.05
C LEU A 386 8.46 -25.03 -4.21
N TYR A 387 8.43 -26.37 -4.17
CA TYR A 387 7.53 -27.09 -3.26
C TYR A 387 7.88 -26.86 -1.79
N GLN A 388 9.16 -26.85 -1.42
CA GLN A 388 9.57 -26.51 -0.05
C GLN A 388 9.11 -25.11 0.35
N ILE A 389 9.16 -24.14 -0.58
CA ILE A 389 8.59 -22.80 -0.34
C ILE A 389 7.07 -22.93 -0.10
N LEU A 390 6.32 -23.59 -0.98
CA LEU A 390 4.87 -23.75 -0.84
C LEU A 390 4.42 -24.49 0.43
N GLU A 391 5.28 -25.34 0.99
CA GLU A 391 5.02 -26.01 2.26
C GLU A 391 5.08 -25.03 3.44
N LEU A 392 5.93 -24.00 3.35
CA LEU A 392 6.08 -22.95 4.36
C LEU A 392 5.06 -21.81 4.23
N LEU A 393 4.45 -21.63 3.06
CA LEU A 393 3.50 -20.54 2.84
C LEU A 393 2.07 -20.96 3.30
N PRO A 394 1.50 -20.33 4.34
CA PRO A 394 0.09 -20.47 4.68
C PRO A 394 -0.78 -19.64 3.72
N ILE A 395 -1.05 -20.19 2.54
CA ILE A 395 -1.76 -19.54 1.43
C ILE A 395 -3.28 -19.55 1.68
N ALA A 396 -3.95 -18.40 1.49
CA ALA A 396 -5.40 -18.23 1.62
C ALA A 396 -5.97 -17.34 0.48
N SER A 397 -7.28 -17.44 0.22
CA SER A 397 -7.94 -16.71 -0.89
C SER A 397 -8.51 -15.40 -0.37
N ALA A 398 -8.24 -14.31 -1.07
CA ALA A 398 -8.87 -13.02 -0.80
C ALA A 398 -10.34 -12.99 -1.27
N THR A 399 -10.75 -13.96 -2.09
CA THR A 399 -12.08 -14.03 -2.70
C THR A 399 -12.87 -15.27 -2.22
N GLN A 400 -14.13 -15.40 -2.65
CA GLN A 400 -14.92 -16.61 -2.40
C GLN A 400 -14.47 -17.80 -3.27
N ASP A 401 -13.67 -17.57 -4.32
CA ASP A 401 -13.15 -18.62 -5.18
C ASP A 401 -11.92 -19.28 -4.52
N ASN A 402 -12.05 -20.57 -4.19
CA ASN A 402 -11.00 -21.38 -3.58
C ASN A 402 -10.40 -22.42 -4.53
N LYS A 403 -10.82 -22.46 -5.81
CA LYS A 403 -10.43 -23.53 -6.75
C LYS A 403 -8.92 -23.60 -6.94
N LEU A 404 -8.23 -22.47 -7.04
CA LEU A 404 -6.76 -22.43 -7.15
C LEU A 404 -6.09 -23.05 -5.92
N ILE A 405 -6.59 -22.75 -4.73
CA ILE A 405 -6.07 -23.29 -3.47
C ILE A 405 -6.30 -24.79 -3.38
N GLU A 406 -7.47 -25.28 -3.81
CA GLU A 406 -7.76 -26.70 -3.90
C GLU A 406 -6.78 -27.43 -4.84
N VAL A 407 -6.48 -26.84 -6.01
CA VAL A 407 -5.49 -27.38 -6.95
C VAL A 407 -4.09 -27.42 -6.31
N ILE A 408 -3.65 -26.33 -5.67
CA ILE A 408 -2.34 -26.28 -5.00
C ILE A 408 -2.26 -27.32 -3.87
N ASN A 409 -3.30 -27.46 -3.06
CA ASN A 409 -3.37 -28.45 -2.00
C ASN A 409 -3.37 -29.89 -2.54
N PHE A 410 -4.07 -30.14 -3.65
CA PHE A 410 -4.02 -31.41 -4.35
C PHE A 410 -2.59 -31.72 -4.83
N LEU A 411 -1.89 -30.74 -5.40
CA LEU A 411 -0.50 -30.89 -5.85
C LEU A 411 0.49 -31.08 -4.69
N LYS A 412 0.31 -30.40 -3.55
CA LYS A 412 1.11 -30.61 -2.33
C LYS A 412 0.98 -32.06 -1.84
N LYS A 413 -0.25 -32.57 -1.71
CA LYS A 413 -0.53 -33.97 -1.32
C LYS A 413 0.07 -35.00 -2.28
N ASN A 414 0.18 -34.67 -3.57
CA ASN A 414 0.70 -35.56 -4.61
C ASN A 414 2.14 -35.24 -5.05
N ARG A 415 2.90 -34.44 -4.28
CA ARG A 415 4.25 -33.98 -4.65
C ARG A 415 5.21 -35.11 -5.05
N HIS A 416 5.15 -36.23 -4.33
CA HIS A 416 6.00 -37.41 -4.53
C HIS A 416 5.41 -38.45 -5.51
N SER A 417 4.22 -38.19 -6.07
CA SER A 417 3.60 -39.10 -7.02
C SER A 417 4.44 -39.24 -8.29
N LYS A 418 4.74 -40.49 -8.66
CA LYS A 418 5.44 -40.83 -9.90
C LYS A 418 4.48 -41.02 -11.10
N ARG A 419 3.17 -40.87 -10.89
CA ARG A 419 2.17 -41.02 -11.96
C ARG A 419 2.40 -39.97 -13.04
N LYS A 420 2.24 -40.37 -14.31
CA LYS A 420 2.26 -39.45 -15.46
C LYS A 420 0.98 -38.62 -15.50
N HIS A 421 -0.17 -39.26 -15.27
CA HIS A 421 -1.46 -38.60 -15.27
C HIS A 421 -2.25 -38.80 -13.98
N PHE A 422 -3.12 -37.85 -13.67
CA PHE A 422 -4.14 -37.94 -12.64
C PHE A 422 -5.52 -38.20 -13.25
N PRO A 423 -6.46 -38.84 -12.53
CA PRO A 423 -7.84 -38.90 -12.98
C PRO A 423 -8.50 -37.50 -12.97
N SER A 424 -9.22 -37.16 -14.04
CA SER A 424 -9.87 -35.84 -14.22
C SER A 424 -10.85 -35.44 -13.11
N LYS A 425 -11.54 -36.40 -12.47
CA LYS A 425 -12.52 -36.14 -11.40
C LYS A 425 -11.91 -35.72 -10.05
N LYS A 426 -10.57 -35.70 -9.91
CA LYS A 426 -9.92 -35.48 -8.61
C LYS A 426 -9.75 -34.01 -8.21
N VAL A 427 -9.81 -33.09 -9.16
CA VAL A 427 -9.57 -31.66 -8.92
C VAL A 427 -10.27 -30.84 -9.99
N ASP A 428 -10.96 -29.77 -9.60
CA ASP A 428 -11.56 -28.82 -10.54
C ASP A 428 -10.47 -27.95 -11.16
N ILE A 429 -10.44 -27.92 -12.49
CA ILE A 429 -9.48 -27.15 -13.30
C ILE A 429 -10.19 -26.10 -14.16
N SER A 430 -11.48 -25.85 -13.93
CA SER A 430 -12.30 -24.90 -14.70
C SER A 430 -11.81 -23.44 -14.61
N LEU A 431 -10.95 -23.12 -13.65
CA LEU A 431 -10.33 -21.80 -13.53
C LEU A 431 -9.27 -21.51 -14.62
N PHE A 432 -8.74 -22.53 -15.30
CA PHE A 432 -7.66 -22.36 -16.26
C PHE A 432 -8.21 -22.03 -17.66
N SER A 433 -7.44 -21.24 -18.42
CA SER A 433 -7.81 -20.89 -19.79
C SER A 433 -7.84 -22.11 -20.70
N GLN A 434 -8.60 -22.04 -21.80
CA GLN A 434 -8.70 -23.13 -22.77
C GLN A 434 -7.32 -23.65 -23.23
N ARG A 435 -6.39 -22.72 -23.47
CA ARG A 435 -5.01 -23.04 -23.87
C ARG A 435 -4.25 -23.88 -22.83
N TRP A 436 -4.49 -23.66 -21.54
CA TRP A 436 -3.95 -24.53 -20.49
C TRP A 436 -4.71 -25.86 -20.40
N LEU A 437 -6.03 -25.84 -20.55
CA LEU A 437 -6.85 -27.05 -20.55
C LEU A 437 -6.44 -28.01 -21.67
N ASP A 438 -6.14 -27.52 -22.87
CA ASP A 438 -5.68 -28.33 -24.00
C ASP A 438 -4.33 -29.03 -23.72
N LEU A 439 -3.47 -28.40 -22.90
CA LEU A 439 -2.19 -28.99 -22.48
C LEU A 439 -2.34 -29.98 -21.32
N ILE A 440 -3.30 -29.73 -20.42
CA ILE A 440 -3.50 -30.52 -19.20
C ILE A 440 -4.38 -31.74 -19.49
N GLN A 441 -5.45 -31.58 -20.26
CA GLN A 441 -6.44 -32.64 -20.47
C GLN A 441 -5.96 -33.62 -21.53
N GLY A 442 -6.09 -34.91 -21.22
CA GLY A 442 -5.77 -35.99 -22.13
C GLY A 442 -6.73 -37.17 -21.99
N ARG A 443 -6.49 -38.20 -22.79
CA ARG A 443 -7.16 -39.50 -22.64
C ARG A 443 -6.12 -40.61 -22.53
N GLU A 444 -6.26 -41.45 -21.51
CA GLU A 444 -5.45 -42.66 -21.35
C GLU A 444 -6.40 -43.86 -21.25
N LYS A 445 -6.27 -44.83 -22.17
CA LYS A 445 -7.15 -46.02 -22.27
C LYS A 445 -8.65 -45.65 -22.25
N GLY A 446 -9.02 -44.62 -23.01
CA GLY A 446 -10.41 -44.14 -23.14
C GLY A 446 -10.94 -43.31 -21.96
N ARG A 447 -10.17 -43.12 -20.88
CA ARG A 447 -10.58 -42.32 -19.71
C ARG A 447 -9.98 -40.92 -19.76
N LYS A 448 -10.75 -39.89 -19.39
CA LYS A 448 -10.27 -38.50 -19.24
C LYS A 448 -9.24 -38.41 -18.11
N THR A 449 -8.04 -37.97 -18.43
CA THR A 449 -6.91 -37.82 -17.50
C THR A 449 -6.33 -36.40 -17.55
N LEU A 450 -5.56 -36.03 -16.53
CA LEU A 450 -4.85 -34.76 -16.43
C LEU A 450 -3.34 -35.03 -16.43
N ASP A 451 -2.59 -34.43 -17.33
CA ASP A 451 -1.13 -34.47 -17.31
C ASP A 451 -0.59 -33.77 -16.07
N ARG A 452 0.14 -34.53 -15.25
CA ARG A 452 0.64 -34.04 -13.96
C ARG A 452 1.59 -32.86 -14.12
N ARG A 453 2.46 -32.91 -15.12
CA ARG A 453 3.54 -31.93 -15.31
C ARG A 453 2.97 -30.59 -15.73
N SER A 454 2.04 -30.62 -16.67
CA SER A 454 1.34 -29.46 -17.20
C SER A 454 0.45 -28.83 -16.13
N LEU A 455 -0.30 -29.66 -15.36
CA LEU A 455 -1.11 -29.18 -14.25
C LEU A 455 -0.26 -28.48 -13.17
N GLU A 456 0.92 -29.03 -12.86
CA GLU A 456 1.81 -28.46 -11.85
C GLU A 456 2.33 -27.08 -12.25
N VAL A 457 2.89 -26.96 -13.46
CA VAL A 457 3.39 -25.67 -13.95
C VAL A 457 2.25 -24.67 -14.10
N CYS A 458 1.08 -25.10 -14.58
CA CYS A 458 -0.11 -24.26 -14.68
C CYS A 458 -0.49 -23.69 -13.32
N ALA A 459 -0.63 -24.54 -12.31
CA ALA A 459 -1.02 -24.11 -10.97
C ALA A 459 0.01 -23.17 -10.34
N PHE A 460 1.31 -23.43 -10.50
CA PHE A 460 2.37 -22.55 -9.97
C PHE A 460 2.39 -21.19 -10.70
N THR A 461 2.09 -21.18 -12.00
CA THR A 461 1.95 -19.96 -12.80
C THR A 461 0.78 -19.13 -12.30
N HIS A 462 -0.39 -19.74 -12.16
CA HIS A 462 -1.58 -19.06 -11.67
C HIS A 462 -1.44 -18.60 -10.21
N LEU A 463 -0.73 -19.37 -9.37
CA LEU A 463 -0.40 -18.92 -8.02
C LEU A 463 0.53 -17.70 -8.03
N ALA A 464 1.53 -17.65 -8.91
CA ALA A 464 2.38 -16.48 -9.03
C ALA A 464 1.60 -15.23 -9.48
N ILE A 465 0.66 -15.39 -10.40
CA ILE A 465 -0.24 -14.31 -10.85
C ILE A 465 -1.14 -13.86 -9.69
N ALA A 466 -1.79 -14.81 -9.00
CA ALA A 466 -2.72 -14.52 -7.91
C ALA A 466 -2.05 -13.83 -6.73
N LEU A 467 -0.82 -14.23 -6.38
CA LEU A 467 0.00 -13.54 -5.37
C LEU A 467 0.41 -12.14 -5.84
N GLY A 468 0.72 -11.96 -7.12
CA GLY A 468 1.09 -10.65 -7.69
C GLY A 468 -0.06 -9.65 -7.75
N ASN A 469 -1.29 -10.13 -7.93
CA ASN A 469 -2.49 -9.29 -8.04
C ASN A 469 -3.28 -9.16 -6.72
N GLY A 470 -2.93 -9.91 -5.68
CA GLY A 470 -3.62 -9.89 -4.38
C GLY A 470 -4.90 -10.73 -4.31
N ASP A 471 -5.20 -11.57 -5.31
CA ASP A 471 -6.31 -12.53 -5.28
C ASP A 471 -6.07 -13.64 -4.23
N VAL A 472 -4.80 -13.88 -3.93
CA VAL A 472 -4.31 -14.82 -2.93
C VAL A 472 -3.34 -14.09 -2.02
N TYR A 473 -3.42 -14.37 -0.73
CA TYR A 473 -2.55 -13.80 0.29
C TYR A 473 -1.88 -14.91 1.13
N VAL A 474 -0.85 -14.54 1.87
CA VAL A 474 -0.10 -15.43 2.76
C VAL A 474 -0.23 -14.93 4.20
N VAL A 475 -0.82 -15.77 5.06
CA VAL A 475 -1.07 -15.43 6.47
C VAL A 475 0.25 -15.21 7.22
N GLY A 476 0.37 -14.07 7.89
CA GLY A 476 1.59 -13.70 8.62
C GLY A 476 2.75 -13.27 7.75
N SER A 477 2.53 -13.01 6.47
CA SER A 477 3.42 -12.19 5.65
C SER A 477 3.12 -10.70 5.89
N GLN A 478 3.87 -9.77 5.29
CA GLN A 478 3.61 -8.33 5.45
C GLN A 478 3.14 -7.69 4.14
N GLN A 479 3.88 -7.86 3.04
CA GLN A 479 3.53 -7.32 1.74
C GLN A 479 2.44 -8.12 1.03
N TYR A 480 2.40 -9.43 1.26
CA TYR A 480 1.41 -10.35 0.68
C TYR A 480 0.35 -10.76 1.70
N ALA A 481 0.14 -9.95 2.75
CA ALA A 481 -0.82 -10.21 3.81
C ALA A 481 -2.26 -9.97 3.34
N ASP A 482 -3.23 -10.39 4.14
CA ASP A 482 -4.61 -9.95 3.93
C ASP A 482 -4.71 -8.45 4.23
N TYR A 483 -4.88 -7.63 3.18
CA TYR A 483 -5.02 -6.19 3.36
C TYR A 483 -6.29 -5.83 4.15
N ARG A 484 -7.29 -6.72 4.19
CA ARG A 484 -8.57 -6.50 4.89
C ARG A 484 -8.39 -6.47 6.40
N ASP A 485 -7.36 -7.14 6.92
CA ASP A 485 -7.02 -7.11 8.36
C ASP A 485 -6.61 -5.69 8.83
N GLN A 486 -6.30 -4.79 7.90
CA GLN A 486 -5.97 -3.39 8.19
C GLN A 486 -7.19 -2.45 8.10
N LEU A 487 -8.35 -2.96 7.67
CA LEU A 487 -9.58 -2.18 7.57
C LEU A 487 -10.32 -2.17 8.91
N LEU A 488 -11.21 -1.18 9.09
CA LEU A 488 -12.10 -1.15 10.24
C LEU A 488 -12.98 -2.41 10.24
N ASN A 489 -13.11 -3.04 11.41
CA ASN A 489 -14.08 -4.11 11.58
C ASN A 489 -15.50 -3.58 11.29
N TRP A 490 -16.41 -4.51 11.00
CA TRP A 490 -17.75 -4.11 10.56
C TRP A 490 -18.57 -3.44 11.67
N GLU A 491 -18.28 -3.74 12.94
CA GLU A 491 -18.92 -3.12 14.10
C GLU A 491 -18.58 -1.63 14.22
N GLU A 492 -17.33 -1.24 13.92
CA GLU A 492 -16.86 0.14 13.90
C GLU A 492 -17.20 0.88 12.61
N CYS A 493 -17.20 0.17 11.48
CA CYS A 493 -17.48 0.75 10.18
C CYS A 493 -18.97 1.07 10.02
N LYS A 494 -19.87 0.15 10.38
CA LYS A 494 -21.32 0.25 10.13
C LYS A 494 -21.96 1.55 10.65
N PRO A 495 -21.65 2.05 11.87
CA PRO A 495 -22.19 3.33 12.36
C PRO A 495 -21.72 4.56 11.56
N LYS A 496 -20.60 4.47 10.83
CA LYS A 496 -20.01 5.57 10.07
C LYS A 496 -20.50 5.64 8.62
N ILE A 497 -21.07 4.56 8.09
CA ILE A 497 -21.46 4.46 6.67
C ILE A 497 -22.40 5.59 6.27
N LYS A 498 -23.44 5.86 7.07
CA LYS A 498 -24.43 6.89 6.77
C LYS A 498 -23.79 8.27 6.56
N GLY A 499 -23.02 8.74 7.54
CA GLY A 499 -22.35 10.05 7.46
C GLY A 499 -21.31 10.13 6.34
N TYR A 500 -20.64 9.01 6.02
CA TYR A 500 -19.71 8.95 4.90
C TYR A 500 -20.42 9.04 3.54
N CYS A 501 -21.53 8.31 3.37
CA CYS A 501 -22.38 8.37 2.18
C CYS A 501 -22.96 9.78 1.97
N GLU A 502 -23.48 10.42 3.02
CA GLU A 502 -23.98 11.80 2.98
C GLU A 502 -22.89 12.79 2.54
N ALA A 503 -21.67 12.68 3.10
CA ALA A 503 -20.55 13.57 2.77
C ALA A 503 -20.07 13.44 1.32
N LEU A 504 -20.22 12.26 0.71
CA LEU A 504 -19.83 12.01 -0.68
C LEU A 504 -21.00 12.09 -1.67
N GLY A 505 -22.23 12.32 -1.20
CA GLY A 505 -23.43 12.27 -2.04
C GLY A 505 -23.71 10.88 -2.62
N LEU A 506 -23.30 9.81 -1.92
CA LEU A 506 -23.52 8.43 -2.34
C LEU A 506 -24.78 7.84 -1.66
N PRO A 507 -25.51 6.92 -2.32
CA PRO A 507 -26.57 6.17 -1.67
C PRO A 507 -26.05 5.32 -0.50
N GLU A 508 -26.85 5.18 0.55
CA GLU A 508 -26.49 4.43 1.77
C GLU A 508 -26.46 2.90 1.60
N ASN A 509 -27.02 2.36 0.51
CA ASN A 509 -27.06 0.93 0.28
C ASN A 509 -26.61 0.55 -1.15
N GLY A 510 -26.09 -0.68 -1.28
CA GLY A 510 -25.54 -1.19 -2.54
C GLY A 510 -26.55 -1.28 -3.67
N GLU A 511 -27.80 -1.66 -3.37
CA GLU A 511 -28.86 -1.77 -4.39
C GLU A 511 -29.21 -0.41 -5.00
N LYS A 512 -29.35 0.64 -4.19
CA LYS A 512 -29.60 2.02 -4.66
C LYS A 512 -28.39 2.56 -5.41
N LEU A 513 -27.17 2.27 -4.95
CA LEU A 513 -25.95 2.64 -5.66
C LEU A 513 -25.90 1.99 -7.06
N VAL A 514 -26.12 0.68 -7.15
CA VAL A 514 -26.16 -0.05 -8.42
C VAL A 514 -27.28 0.48 -9.32
N THR A 515 -28.46 0.74 -8.76
CA THR A 515 -29.59 1.30 -9.52
C THR A 515 -29.26 2.68 -10.06
N ALA A 516 -28.70 3.58 -9.24
CA ALA A 516 -28.28 4.91 -9.67
C ALA A 516 -27.21 4.85 -10.76
N LEU A 517 -26.21 3.97 -10.61
CA LEU A 517 -25.17 3.76 -11.63
C LEU A 517 -25.74 3.19 -12.93
N LYS A 518 -26.68 2.24 -12.86
CA LYS A 518 -27.37 1.71 -14.04
C LYS A 518 -28.17 2.79 -14.76
N SER A 519 -28.93 3.59 -14.01
CA SER A 519 -29.68 4.72 -14.59
C SER A 519 -28.75 5.71 -15.25
N LEU A 520 -27.65 6.10 -14.60
CA LEU A 520 -26.65 7.00 -15.16
C LEU A 520 -26.05 6.43 -16.47
N LEU A 521 -25.65 5.15 -16.47
CA LEU A 521 -25.10 4.50 -17.65
C LEU A 521 -26.14 4.39 -18.78
N TYR A 522 -27.39 4.09 -18.46
CA TYR A 522 -28.48 3.98 -19.43
C TYR A 522 -28.87 5.33 -20.04
N GLU A 523 -28.94 6.38 -19.23
CA GLU A 523 -29.17 7.75 -19.71
C GLU A 523 -28.03 8.20 -20.62
N LYS A 524 -26.77 7.92 -20.23
CA LYS A 524 -25.61 8.23 -21.06
C LYS A 524 -25.59 7.40 -22.34
N SER A 525 -25.92 6.11 -22.29
CA SER A 525 -25.98 5.29 -23.51
C SER A 525 -27.06 5.80 -24.47
N ARG A 526 -28.27 6.12 -23.98
CA ARG A 526 -29.32 6.75 -24.81
C ARG A 526 -28.88 8.08 -25.39
N ALA A 527 -28.18 8.91 -24.63
CA ALA A 527 -27.67 10.18 -25.14
C ALA A 527 -26.63 9.97 -26.26
N VAL A 528 -25.77 8.95 -26.12
CA VAL A 528 -24.84 8.56 -27.19
C VAL A 528 -25.59 8.04 -28.40
N ASP A 529 -26.55 7.13 -28.24
CA ASP A 529 -27.34 6.57 -29.34
C ASP A 529 -28.11 7.66 -30.09
N ASN A 530 -28.76 8.57 -29.38
CA ASN A 530 -29.52 9.68 -29.97
C ASN A 530 -28.64 10.70 -30.70
N SER A 531 -27.36 10.82 -30.29
CA SER A 531 -26.41 11.71 -30.96
C SER A 531 -25.64 11.03 -32.09
N PHE A 532 -25.74 9.70 -32.22
CA PHE A 532 -25.13 8.96 -33.32
C PHE A 532 -26.06 8.97 -34.55
N PRO A 533 -25.55 9.13 -35.80
CA PRO A 533 -24.14 9.12 -36.21
C PRO A 533 -23.45 10.49 -36.19
N GLU A 534 -24.14 11.57 -35.82
CA GLU A 534 -23.57 12.93 -35.83
C GLU A 534 -22.44 13.12 -34.80
N ASN A 535 -22.40 12.27 -33.77
CA ASN A 535 -21.40 12.27 -32.74
C ASN A 535 -20.03 11.82 -33.27
N SER A 536 -19.18 12.79 -33.61
CA SER A 536 -17.81 12.55 -34.10
C SER A 536 -16.82 11.95 -33.09
N GLN A 537 -17.23 11.71 -31.83
CA GLN A 537 -16.38 11.09 -30.79
C GLN A 537 -16.46 9.56 -30.80
N LEU A 538 -17.50 8.97 -31.40
CA LEU A 538 -17.69 7.54 -31.52
C LEU A 538 -17.97 7.19 -32.99
N THR A 539 -17.16 6.33 -33.58
CA THR A 539 -17.41 5.81 -34.93
C THR A 539 -17.43 4.29 -34.90
N ILE A 540 -18.40 3.68 -35.57
CA ILE A 540 -18.47 2.23 -35.74
C ILE A 540 -18.04 1.91 -37.17
N ASP A 541 -17.01 1.09 -37.34
CA ASP A 541 -16.53 0.71 -38.67
C ASP A 541 -17.45 -0.34 -39.33
N SER A 542 -17.18 -0.65 -40.60
CA SER A 542 -17.94 -1.63 -41.37
C SER A 542 -17.86 -3.08 -40.83
N SER A 543 -16.93 -3.36 -39.90
CA SER A 543 -16.83 -4.65 -39.20
C SER A 543 -17.61 -4.67 -37.88
N GLY A 544 -18.29 -3.56 -37.52
CA GLY A 544 -19.04 -3.42 -36.28
C GLY A 544 -18.16 -3.08 -35.07
N LYS A 545 -16.88 -2.72 -35.27
CA LYS A 545 -15.97 -2.38 -34.18
C LYS A 545 -16.09 -0.89 -33.85
N ALA A 546 -16.32 -0.58 -32.58
CA ALA A 546 -16.39 0.78 -32.08
C ALA A 546 -14.97 1.37 -31.91
N HIS A 547 -14.79 2.57 -32.43
CA HIS A 547 -13.59 3.40 -32.27
C HIS A 547 -13.96 4.68 -31.54
N LEU A 548 -13.37 4.88 -30.36
CA LEU A 548 -13.51 6.11 -29.59
C LEU A 548 -12.40 7.07 -29.97
N LYS A 549 -12.77 8.28 -30.39
CA LYS A 549 -11.81 9.34 -30.66
C LYS A 549 -11.19 9.78 -29.35
N LYS A 550 -9.86 9.90 -29.32
CA LYS A 550 -9.13 10.39 -28.14
C LYS A 550 -9.69 11.77 -27.75
N GLN A 551 -10.01 11.95 -26.46
CA GLN A 551 -10.46 13.24 -25.95
C GLN A 551 -9.41 14.30 -26.30
N LYS A 552 -9.84 15.37 -26.98
CA LYS A 552 -8.96 16.51 -27.25
C LYS A 552 -8.58 17.12 -25.91
N ALA A 553 -7.28 17.36 -25.72
CA ALA A 553 -6.82 18.19 -24.60
C ALA A 553 -7.55 19.54 -24.66
N LEU A 554 -7.88 20.09 -23.50
CA LEU A 554 -8.38 21.46 -23.41
C LEU A 554 -7.36 22.39 -24.10
N PRO A 555 -7.80 23.31 -24.97
CA PRO A 555 -6.88 24.27 -25.57
C PRO A 555 -6.23 25.09 -24.46
N PHE A 556 -4.95 25.39 -24.62
CA PHE A 556 -4.27 26.27 -23.70
C PHE A 556 -4.92 27.67 -23.73
N PRO A 557 -5.05 28.36 -22.59
CA PRO A 557 -5.52 29.75 -22.54
C PRO A 557 -4.66 30.66 -23.41
N GLU A 558 -5.22 31.81 -23.84
CA GLU A 558 -4.43 32.87 -24.47
C GLU A 558 -3.26 33.28 -23.56
N GLY A 559 -2.08 33.46 -24.17
CA GLY A 559 -0.84 33.79 -23.45
C GLY A 559 -0.16 32.61 -22.72
N PHE A 560 -0.66 31.37 -22.82
CA PHE A 560 -0.04 30.23 -22.15
C PHE A 560 1.41 30.00 -22.57
N LYS A 561 1.73 30.08 -23.87
CA LYS A 561 3.10 29.90 -24.37
C LYS A 561 4.03 31.02 -23.89
N GLU A 562 3.55 32.26 -23.92
CA GLU A 562 4.31 33.42 -23.45
C GLU A 562 4.60 33.29 -21.95
N LEU A 563 3.62 32.83 -21.17
CA LEU A 563 3.79 32.54 -19.75
C LEU A 563 4.75 31.36 -19.53
N GLU A 564 4.64 30.28 -20.31
CA GLU A 564 5.52 29.12 -20.23
C GLU A 564 6.98 29.52 -20.51
N GLU A 565 7.23 30.30 -21.56
CA GLU A 565 8.55 30.85 -21.90
C GLU A 565 9.07 31.81 -20.81
N LEU A 566 8.19 32.66 -20.26
CA LEU A 566 8.54 33.55 -19.16
C LEU A 566 8.88 32.78 -17.88
N ILE A 567 8.16 31.69 -17.58
CA ILE A 567 8.44 30.80 -16.45
C ILE A 567 9.76 30.07 -16.69
N GLN A 568 9.97 29.46 -17.86
CA GLN A 568 11.19 28.75 -18.19
C GLN A 568 12.42 29.66 -18.15
N SER A 569 12.32 30.89 -18.67
CA SER A 569 13.42 31.88 -18.61
C SER A 569 13.77 32.32 -17.18
N LYS A 570 12.81 32.24 -16.26
CA LYS A 570 13.00 32.58 -14.83
C LYS A 570 13.30 31.36 -13.95
N MET A 571 13.04 30.14 -14.44
CA MET A 571 13.40 28.91 -13.77
C MET A 571 14.88 28.62 -14.03
N LYS A 572 15.71 28.84 -13.02
CA LYS A 572 17.10 28.38 -13.06
C LYS A 572 17.11 26.85 -13.13
N GLU A 573 18.00 26.30 -13.95
CA GLU A 573 18.29 24.87 -13.88
C GLU A 573 18.86 24.55 -12.50
N HIS A 574 18.19 23.66 -11.78
CA HIS A 574 18.62 23.17 -10.48
C HIS A 574 18.99 21.70 -10.61
N HIS A 575 20.05 21.30 -9.91
CA HIS A 575 20.39 19.88 -9.84
C HIS A 575 19.25 19.12 -9.14
N LEU A 576 18.96 17.88 -9.54
CA LEU A 576 17.87 17.09 -8.94
C LEU A 576 17.99 17.00 -7.40
N LEU A 577 19.22 16.95 -6.89
CA LEU A 577 19.49 16.97 -5.45
C LEU A 577 19.11 18.30 -4.78
N ASP A 578 19.26 19.42 -5.46
CA ASP A 578 18.86 20.73 -4.93
C ASP A 578 17.33 20.83 -4.87
N VAL A 579 16.63 20.30 -5.88
CA VAL A 579 15.16 20.18 -5.85
C VAL A 579 14.71 19.32 -4.68
N LEU A 580 15.35 18.16 -4.45
CA LEU A 580 15.04 17.31 -3.29
C LEU A 580 15.36 18.00 -1.96
N LYS A 581 16.45 18.77 -1.89
CA LYS A 581 16.83 19.55 -0.71
C LYS A 581 15.82 20.66 -0.44
N ASP A 582 15.36 21.36 -1.46
CA ASP A 582 14.41 22.46 -1.36
C ASP A 582 13.00 21.94 -1.02
N ILE A 583 12.55 20.88 -1.70
CA ILE A 583 11.32 20.17 -1.32
C ILE A 583 11.42 19.68 0.12
N ASN A 584 12.56 19.14 0.56
CA ASN A 584 12.74 18.77 1.96
C ASN A 584 12.72 20.00 2.89
N HIS A 585 13.28 21.14 2.49
CA HIS A 585 13.20 22.37 3.28
C HIS A 585 11.74 22.80 3.51
N TRP A 586 10.92 22.76 2.47
CA TRP A 586 9.52 23.20 2.52
C TRP A 586 8.57 22.19 3.17
N THR A 587 8.70 20.92 2.80
CA THR A 587 7.75 19.87 3.19
C THR A 587 8.24 19.03 4.37
N ASN A 588 9.55 19.08 4.63
CA ASN A 588 10.24 18.21 5.58
C ASN A 588 9.94 16.72 5.33
N PHE A 589 9.71 16.31 4.07
CA PHE A 589 9.23 14.96 3.74
C PHE A 589 10.20 13.86 4.17
N THR A 590 11.49 14.16 4.32
CA THR A 590 12.48 13.20 4.85
C THR A 590 12.14 12.73 6.27
N ARG A 591 11.26 13.45 6.99
CA ARG A 591 10.66 13.02 8.28
C ARG A 591 9.92 11.67 8.22
N HIS A 592 9.48 11.24 7.04
CA HIS A 592 8.80 9.95 6.85
C HIS A 592 9.76 8.81 6.52
N PHE A 593 11.04 9.12 6.33
CA PHE A 593 12.11 8.16 6.08
C PHE A 593 12.98 7.92 7.34
N SER A 594 12.59 8.47 8.49
CA SER A 594 13.21 8.14 9.77
C SER A 594 12.76 6.76 10.27
N PRO A 595 13.58 6.08 11.10
CA PRO A 595 13.17 4.83 11.73
C PRO A 595 11.83 5.00 12.48
N PRO A 596 10.92 4.00 12.46
CA PRO A 596 9.64 4.05 13.19
C PRO A 596 9.76 4.25 14.71
N SER A 597 10.97 4.09 15.27
CA SER A 597 11.26 4.34 16.69
C SER A 597 11.16 5.82 17.09
N GLY A 598 11.16 6.74 16.11
CA GLY A 598 11.21 8.18 16.33
C GLY A 598 12.59 8.74 16.04
#